data_AF-A0A1Q9NN70-F1
#
_entry.id   AF-A0A1Q9NN70-F1
#
_cell.length_a   1.000
_cell.length_b   1.000
_cell.length_c   1.000
_cell.angle_alpha   90.00
_cell.angle_beta   90.00
_cell.angle_gamma   90.00
#
_symmetry.space_group_name_H-M   'P 1'
#
loop_
_entity.id
_entity.type
_entity.pdbx_description
1 polymer ?
#
loop_
_entity_poly.entity_id
_entity_poly.type
_entity_poly.pdbx_seq_one_letter_code
_entity_poly.pdbx_strand_id
1 'polypeptide(L)'
;MFDKILIANRGEISIRISQAAQEMGIKTVAVFSDPDELSPHVFAANESYSLGGETPQESYLDINKIIKAAKATGAHAIHPGYGFLSERADFAEKCWKENIVFIGPHPEAIKKMGDKIEAKKIMKKCGVPVIPGYIGSMKNKKILRTKAEDIGYPIIIKAAAGGGGKGMRIVKNSEELIPLLESAAREAKNAFGDNRVFIEKFVNSPRHIEIQVLGDNFENIIHLHERECSIQRRYQKIVEETPSLAVNDDLRTRMGEAAIKAAKAVNYNSAGTVEFILDDTTKEFYFLEMNTRLQVEHPITELVMGCDIVQWMIKIASGLPLVVKQSQVKQRGHAIECRIYAENPHDLEFRPSIGKIIKYELNSRIGVRNDTGIQTGSEISINYDPMLSKLIVYSETREEAIQKMKWALSNYVILGVETNIEFLNDIFAHESFINGKYNTNFIPEYFKGWRSAKVKEEVPKEVIIANALYDMLQPQSVTASRLLSLKNSATQIVNSYKEYVARWGRQNLESTSIVFGLNQQIDLKSEDKKKK
;
A
#
# COMPACT_ATOMS: atom_id res chain seq x y z
N MET A 1 13.53 -10.11 25.29
CA MET A 1 13.24 -8.98 24.37
C MET A 1 14.54 -8.63 23.65
N PHE A 2 14.49 -8.15 22.41
CA PHE A 2 15.70 -7.73 21.69
C PHE A 2 16.20 -6.38 22.21
N ASP A 3 17.52 -6.17 22.19
CA ASP A 3 18.10 -4.85 22.47
C ASP A 3 18.23 -4.00 21.20
N LYS A 4 18.45 -4.66 20.05
CA LYS A 4 18.63 -4.02 18.76
C LYS A 4 18.06 -4.86 17.62
N ILE A 5 17.32 -4.22 16.71
CA ILE A 5 16.80 -4.83 15.48
C ILE A 5 17.25 -4.05 14.25
N LEU A 6 17.53 -4.75 13.15
CA LEU A 6 17.76 -4.16 11.84
C LEU A 6 16.49 -4.24 10.99
N ILE A 7 16.20 -3.18 10.26
CA ILE A 7 15.02 -3.11 9.39
C ILE A 7 15.49 -3.25 7.95
N ALA A 8 15.25 -4.41 7.34
CA ALA A 8 15.67 -4.73 5.98
C ALA A 8 14.65 -4.22 4.95
N ASN A 9 14.34 -2.92 5.03
CA ASN A 9 13.37 -2.25 4.17
C ASN A 9 13.63 -0.72 4.14
N ARG A 10 12.82 0.01 3.37
CA ARG A 10 12.89 1.46 3.15
C ARG A 10 11.53 2.14 3.31
N GLY A 11 11.52 3.47 3.22
CA GLY A 11 10.29 4.25 3.14
C GLY A 11 9.41 4.13 4.39
N GLU A 12 8.08 4.26 4.20
CA GLU A 12 7.12 4.34 5.32
C GLU A 12 7.22 3.16 6.28
N ILE A 13 7.34 1.93 5.74
CA ILE A 13 7.33 0.73 6.58
C ILE A 13 8.57 0.65 7.47
N SER A 14 9.71 1.15 6.98
CA SER A 14 10.92 1.21 7.77
C SER A 14 10.77 2.17 8.96
N ILE A 15 10.09 3.30 8.75
CA ILE A 15 9.74 4.26 9.81
C ILE A 15 8.75 3.63 10.79
N ARG A 16 7.67 3.02 10.29
CA ARG A 16 6.64 2.35 11.10
C ARG A 16 7.22 1.29 12.03
N ILE A 17 8.15 0.48 11.54
CA ILE A 17 8.84 -0.54 12.34
C ILE A 17 9.77 0.10 13.36
N SER A 18 10.52 1.13 12.94
CA SER A 18 11.43 1.84 13.83
C SER A 18 10.69 2.44 15.03
N GLN A 19 9.56 3.10 14.78
CA GLN A 19 8.72 3.69 15.82
C GLN A 19 8.18 2.63 16.79
N ALA A 20 7.58 1.54 16.29
CA ALA A 20 7.07 0.47 17.15
C ALA A 20 8.16 -0.14 18.04
N ALA A 21 9.35 -0.36 17.50
CA ALA A 21 10.46 -0.92 18.25
C ALA A 21 11.01 0.07 19.30
N GLN A 22 11.14 1.36 18.95
CA GLN A 22 11.61 2.39 19.88
C GLN A 22 10.63 2.63 21.03
N GLU A 23 9.32 2.57 20.79
CA GLU A 23 8.30 2.60 21.85
C GLU A 23 8.42 1.42 22.83
N MET A 24 8.95 0.29 22.36
CA MET A 24 9.29 -0.88 23.19
C MET A 24 10.67 -0.76 23.87
N GLY A 25 11.40 0.33 23.67
CA GLY A 25 12.76 0.53 24.20
C GLY A 25 13.85 -0.20 23.42
N ILE A 26 13.57 -0.65 22.19
CA ILE A 26 14.48 -1.42 21.34
C ILE A 26 15.18 -0.49 20.36
N LYS A 27 16.51 -0.60 20.24
CA LYS A 27 17.28 0.19 19.27
C LYS A 27 17.04 -0.32 17.85
N THR A 28 17.04 0.58 16.88
CA THR A 28 16.78 0.25 15.47
C THR A 28 17.93 0.64 14.56
N VAL A 29 18.14 -0.17 13.52
CA VAL A 29 19.10 0.07 12.44
C VAL A 29 18.34 0.20 11.13
N ALA A 30 18.47 1.35 10.46
CA ALA A 30 18.00 1.53 9.09
C ALA A 30 19.10 1.09 8.10
N VAL A 31 18.70 0.46 7.00
CA VAL A 31 19.60 0.23 5.85
C VAL A 31 19.18 1.10 4.67
N PHE A 32 20.16 1.51 3.85
CA PHE A 32 19.89 2.35 2.69
C PHE A 32 20.81 2.06 1.50
N SER A 33 20.26 2.28 0.30
CA SER A 33 20.99 2.38 -0.97
C SER A 33 21.52 3.80 -1.18
N ASP A 34 22.39 4.01 -2.17
CA ASP A 34 22.93 5.35 -2.44
C ASP A 34 21.84 6.40 -2.76
N PRO A 35 20.79 6.07 -3.57
CA PRO A 35 19.68 7.01 -3.81
C PRO A 35 18.82 7.32 -2.58
N ASP A 36 18.86 6.48 -1.54
CA ASP A 36 18.07 6.64 -0.32
C ASP A 36 18.87 7.27 0.84
N GLU A 37 20.10 7.74 0.63
CA GLU A 37 20.96 8.31 1.68
C GLU A 37 20.25 9.41 2.50
N LEU A 38 19.43 10.22 1.82
CA LEU A 38 18.68 11.32 2.43
C LEU A 38 17.20 11.00 2.66
N SER A 39 16.80 9.73 2.51
CA SER A 39 15.42 9.31 2.73
C SER A 39 15.04 9.37 4.22
N PRO A 40 13.81 9.79 4.58
CA PRO A 40 13.40 9.96 5.97
C PRO A 40 13.61 8.73 6.87
N HIS A 41 13.52 7.51 6.33
CA HIS A 41 13.71 6.30 7.13
C HIS A 41 15.14 6.11 7.64
N VAL A 42 16.14 6.70 6.97
CA VAL A 42 17.54 6.67 7.41
C VAL A 42 17.70 7.37 8.76
N PHE A 43 16.98 8.49 8.93
CA PHE A 43 17.03 9.32 10.14
C PHE A 43 16.03 8.90 11.23
N ALA A 44 15.08 8.02 10.90
CA ALA A 44 14.09 7.52 11.86
C ALA A 44 14.64 6.42 12.79
N ALA A 45 15.78 5.82 12.45
CA ALA A 45 16.44 4.79 13.26
C ALA A 45 17.51 5.37 14.19
N ASN A 46 17.94 4.60 15.18
CA ASN A 46 19.01 5.03 16.10
C ASN A 46 20.39 5.06 15.42
N GLU A 47 20.58 4.19 14.42
CA GLU A 47 21.77 4.13 13.59
C GLU A 47 21.38 3.69 12.17
N SER A 48 22.23 3.98 11.20
CA SER A 48 22.00 3.64 9.80
C SER A 48 23.23 3.00 9.17
N TYR A 49 23.03 2.08 8.23
CA TYR A 49 24.10 1.35 7.55
C TYR A 49 23.89 1.39 6.02
N SER A 50 24.89 1.92 5.28
CA SER A 50 24.85 1.94 3.81
C SER A 50 25.08 0.54 3.25
N LEU A 51 24.18 0.10 2.38
CA LEU A 51 24.34 -1.10 1.57
C LEU A 51 25.18 -0.81 0.32
N GLY A 52 25.24 0.45 -0.12
CA GLY A 52 25.73 0.85 -1.43
C GLY A 52 24.85 0.35 -2.59
N GLY A 53 25.12 0.86 -3.79
CA GLY A 53 24.42 0.47 -5.01
C GLY A 53 23.19 1.32 -5.27
N GLU A 54 22.77 1.39 -6.54
CA GLU A 54 21.70 2.28 -6.99
C GLU A 54 20.37 1.54 -7.17
N THR A 55 20.43 0.25 -7.48
CA THR A 55 19.25 -0.57 -7.76
C THR A 55 18.84 -1.42 -6.56
N PRO A 56 17.56 -1.87 -6.47
CA PRO A 56 17.14 -2.85 -5.48
C PRO A 56 18.00 -4.12 -5.46
N GLN A 57 18.41 -4.62 -6.63
CA GLN A 57 19.22 -5.85 -6.77
C GLN A 57 20.60 -5.70 -6.16
N GLU A 58 21.22 -4.52 -6.30
CA GLU A 58 22.52 -4.21 -5.72
C GLU A 58 22.43 -3.90 -4.22
N SER A 59 21.25 -3.61 -3.68
CA SER A 59 21.06 -3.11 -2.31
C SER A 59 20.06 -3.96 -1.50
N TYR A 60 18.78 -3.56 -1.46
CA TYR A 60 17.74 -4.13 -0.61
C TYR A 60 17.40 -5.60 -0.87
N LEU A 61 17.73 -6.13 -2.05
CA LEU A 61 17.54 -7.54 -2.42
C LEU A 61 18.81 -8.39 -2.23
N ASP A 62 19.94 -7.77 -1.85
CA ASP A 62 21.18 -8.51 -1.57
C ASP A 62 21.19 -9.02 -0.13
N ILE A 63 20.83 -10.30 0.01
CA ILE A 63 20.83 -11.03 1.29
C ILE A 63 22.16 -10.91 2.03
N ASN A 64 23.30 -11.01 1.32
CA ASN A 64 24.60 -10.99 1.97
C ASN A 64 24.94 -9.61 2.54
N LYS A 65 24.57 -8.53 1.84
CA LYS A 65 24.73 -7.16 2.35
C LYS A 65 23.89 -6.92 3.59
N ILE A 66 22.64 -7.38 3.61
CA ILE A 66 21.75 -7.24 4.76
C ILE A 66 22.28 -8.01 5.98
N ILE A 67 22.73 -9.26 5.79
CA ILE A 67 23.33 -10.06 6.86
C ILE A 67 24.63 -9.42 7.38
N LYS A 68 25.48 -8.90 6.47
CA LYS A 68 26.69 -8.18 6.85
C LYS A 68 26.36 -6.93 7.67
N ALA A 69 25.35 -6.15 7.27
CA ALA A 69 24.90 -4.99 8.00
C ALA A 69 24.45 -5.36 9.42
N ALA A 70 23.60 -6.39 9.56
CA ALA A 70 23.10 -6.84 10.86
C ALA A 70 24.22 -7.28 11.81
N LYS A 71 25.24 -7.98 11.28
CA LYS A 71 26.41 -8.39 12.06
C LYS A 71 27.29 -7.20 12.46
N ALA A 72 27.54 -6.28 11.53
CA ALA A 72 28.39 -5.11 11.77
C ALA A 72 27.79 -4.18 12.83
N THR A 73 26.46 -4.10 12.90
CA THR A 73 25.74 -3.27 13.86
C THR A 73 25.37 -4.00 15.16
N GLY A 74 25.53 -5.32 15.21
CA GLY A 74 25.16 -6.13 16.36
C GLY A 74 23.64 -6.27 16.55
N ALA A 75 22.85 -6.21 15.47
CA ALA A 75 21.41 -6.43 15.55
C ALA A 75 21.10 -7.91 15.88
N HIS A 76 20.21 -8.15 16.85
CA HIS A 76 19.81 -9.50 17.26
C HIS A 76 18.76 -10.10 16.33
N ALA A 77 17.99 -9.25 15.66
CA ALA A 77 16.91 -9.64 14.78
C ALA A 77 16.80 -8.73 13.57
N ILE A 78 16.20 -9.24 12.49
CA ILE A 78 15.87 -8.48 11.29
C ILE A 78 14.35 -8.47 11.09
N HIS A 79 13.79 -7.28 10.95
CA HIS A 79 12.42 -7.10 10.47
C HIS A 79 12.43 -6.81 8.97
N PRO A 80 11.82 -7.64 8.12
CA PRO A 80 11.88 -7.44 6.67
C PRO A 80 10.80 -6.49 6.13
N GLY A 81 9.82 -6.12 6.95
CA GLY A 81 8.68 -5.30 6.52
C GLY A 81 7.82 -6.05 5.52
N TYR A 82 7.52 -5.42 4.38
CA TYR A 82 6.81 -6.05 3.27
C TYR A 82 7.52 -5.75 1.93
N GLY A 83 7.27 -6.57 0.91
CA GLY A 83 8.05 -6.51 -0.34
C GLY A 83 9.52 -6.92 -0.12
N PHE A 84 10.39 -6.65 -1.08
CA PHE A 84 11.81 -7.03 -1.05
C PHE A 84 12.03 -8.50 -0.61
N LEU A 85 12.70 -8.70 0.53
CA LEU A 85 13.08 -10.01 1.06
C LEU A 85 12.07 -10.60 2.06
N SER A 86 10.94 -9.94 2.32
CA SER A 86 9.98 -10.35 3.36
C SER A 86 9.31 -11.71 3.13
N GLU A 87 9.21 -12.16 1.88
CA GLU A 87 8.66 -13.48 1.52
C GLU A 87 9.72 -14.38 0.87
N ARG A 88 10.99 -14.12 1.17
CA ARG A 88 12.14 -14.90 0.67
C ARG A 88 12.54 -15.95 1.70
N ALA A 89 12.13 -17.20 1.48
CA ALA A 89 12.46 -18.32 2.37
C ALA A 89 13.98 -18.50 2.54
N ASP A 90 14.76 -18.30 1.48
CA ASP A 90 16.22 -18.34 1.51
C ASP A 90 16.84 -17.25 2.38
N PHE A 91 16.22 -16.06 2.44
CA PHE A 91 16.65 -15.00 3.35
C PHE A 91 16.37 -15.36 4.82
N ALA A 92 15.16 -15.85 5.12
CA ALA A 92 14.80 -16.28 6.46
C ALA A 92 15.68 -17.46 6.94
N GLU A 93 15.96 -18.45 6.07
CA GLU A 93 16.91 -19.54 6.35
C GLU A 93 18.33 -19.02 6.62
N LYS A 94 18.78 -18.03 5.84
CA LYS A 94 20.11 -17.43 6.02
C LYS A 94 20.21 -16.70 7.35
N CYS A 95 19.18 -15.96 7.77
CA CYS A 95 19.14 -15.33 9.10
C CYS A 95 19.31 -16.39 10.20
N TRP A 96 18.58 -17.50 10.11
CA TRP A 96 18.68 -18.60 11.09
C TRP A 96 20.08 -19.22 11.16
N LYS A 97 20.69 -19.52 10.01
CA LYS A 97 22.07 -20.06 9.92
C LYS A 97 23.12 -19.13 10.51
N GLU A 98 22.85 -17.83 10.53
CA GLU A 98 23.76 -16.79 11.01
C GLU A 98 23.43 -16.33 12.44
N ASN A 99 22.53 -17.05 13.14
CA ASN A 99 22.05 -16.73 14.49
C ASN A 99 21.41 -15.34 14.62
N ILE A 100 20.72 -14.89 13.58
CA ILE A 100 19.94 -13.65 13.57
C ILE A 100 18.46 -14.03 13.51
N VAL A 101 17.64 -13.50 14.42
CA VAL A 101 16.20 -13.82 14.42
C VAL A 101 15.50 -13.11 13.26
N PHE A 102 14.80 -13.86 12.42
CA PHE A 102 13.92 -13.30 11.40
C PHE A 102 12.56 -12.98 12.02
N ILE A 103 12.16 -11.69 12.02
CA ILE A 103 10.86 -11.26 12.55
C ILE A 103 9.79 -11.48 11.47
N GLY A 104 9.35 -12.73 11.38
CA GLY A 104 8.41 -13.24 10.39
C GLY A 104 8.16 -14.74 10.62
N PRO A 105 7.40 -15.41 9.75
CA PRO A 105 7.15 -16.83 9.90
C PRO A 105 8.39 -17.69 9.64
N HIS A 106 8.36 -18.93 10.09
CA HIS A 106 9.38 -19.92 9.80
C HIS A 106 9.57 -20.11 8.27
N PRO A 107 10.82 -20.30 7.76
CA PRO A 107 11.08 -20.38 6.32
C PRO A 107 10.24 -21.43 5.56
N GLU A 108 9.96 -22.56 6.20
CA GLU A 108 9.08 -23.60 5.63
C GLU A 108 7.65 -23.11 5.36
N ALA A 109 7.11 -22.23 6.20
CA ALA A 109 5.78 -21.63 5.96
C ALA A 109 5.83 -20.68 4.77
N ILE A 110 6.88 -19.85 4.66
CA ILE A 110 7.13 -18.96 3.51
C ILE A 110 7.20 -19.77 2.22
N LYS A 111 7.98 -20.86 2.22
CA LYS A 111 8.16 -21.74 1.06
C LYS A 111 6.86 -22.43 0.63
N LYS A 112 6.10 -22.99 1.59
CA LYS A 112 4.84 -23.69 1.33
C LYS A 112 3.76 -22.75 0.78
N MET A 113 3.72 -21.51 1.25
CA MET A 113 2.73 -20.52 0.82
C MET A 113 3.15 -19.72 -0.41
N GLY A 114 4.45 -19.64 -0.71
CA GLY A 114 4.98 -18.96 -1.90
C GLY A 114 4.71 -19.69 -3.22
N ASP A 115 4.49 -21.01 -3.21
CA ASP A 115 4.04 -21.76 -4.40
C ASP A 115 2.50 -21.87 -4.40
N LYS A 116 1.84 -21.21 -5.36
CA LYS A 116 0.37 -21.16 -5.47
C LYS A 116 -0.28 -22.52 -5.65
N ILE A 117 0.40 -23.47 -6.29
CA ILE A 117 -0.11 -24.83 -6.47
C ILE A 117 -0.02 -25.58 -5.15
N GLU A 118 1.13 -25.50 -4.48
CA GLU A 118 1.34 -26.20 -3.21
C GLU A 118 0.44 -25.64 -2.11
N ALA A 119 0.34 -24.32 -1.99
CA ALA A 119 -0.56 -23.64 -1.07
C ALA A 119 -2.00 -24.14 -1.24
N LYS A 120 -2.52 -24.21 -2.47
CA LYS A 120 -3.88 -24.70 -2.74
C LYS A 120 -4.10 -26.16 -2.38
N LYS A 121 -3.10 -27.03 -2.58
CA LYS A 121 -3.18 -28.43 -2.15
C LYS A 121 -3.27 -28.52 -0.64
N ILE A 122 -2.46 -27.75 0.08
CA ILE A 122 -2.49 -27.68 1.55
C ILE A 122 -3.87 -27.19 2.03
N MET A 123 -4.37 -26.09 1.46
CA MET A 123 -5.68 -25.53 1.81
C MET A 123 -6.82 -26.53 1.58
N LYS A 124 -6.83 -27.18 0.41
CA LYS A 124 -7.82 -28.23 0.11
C LYS A 124 -7.75 -29.39 1.10
N LYS A 125 -6.54 -29.81 1.50
CA LYS A 125 -6.33 -30.90 2.47
C LYS A 125 -6.82 -30.54 3.87
N CYS A 126 -6.69 -29.29 4.29
CA CYS A 126 -7.17 -28.83 5.61
C CYS A 126 -8.63 -28.32 5.61
N GLY A 127 -9.35 -28.50 4.50
CA GLY A 127 -10.77 -28.15 4.40
C GLY A 127 -11.04 -26.65 4.27
N VAL A 128 -10.03 -25.85 3.92
CA VAL A 128 -10.22 -24.45 3.54
C VAL A 128 -10.79 -24.41 2.11
N PRO A 129 -11.90 -23.70 1.86
CA PRO A 129 -12.47 -23.58 0.52
C PRO A 129 -11.44 -23.05 -0.47
N VAL A 130 -11.27 -23.72 -1.60
CA VAL A 130 -10.40 -23.29 -2.71
C VAL A 130 -11.26 -23.12 -3.96
N ILE A 131 -10.85 -22.22 -4.86
CA ILE A 131 -11.59 -22.02 -6.12
C ILE A 131 -11.60 -23.35 -6.88
N PRO A 132 -12.77 -23.82 -7.35
CA PRO A 132 -12.84 -25.02 -8.18
C PRO A 132 -11.92 -24.87 -9.39
N GLY A 133 -11.04 -25.84 -9.59
CA GLY A 133 -9.99 -25.73 -10.60
C GLY A 133 -9.30 -27.04 -10.90
N TYR A 134 -8.47 -27.01 -11.96
CA TYR A 134 -7.68 -28.15 -12.39
C TYR A 134 -6.19 -27.78 -12.43
N ILE A 135 -5.43 -28.47 -11.57
CA ILE A 135 -3.98 -28.37 -11.45
C ILE A 135 -3.39 -29.73 -11.87
N GLY A 136 -3.39 -30.01 -13.17
CA GLY A 136 -2.88 -31.25 -13.72
C GLY A 136 -2.14 -31.05 -15.03
N SER A 137 -1.88 -32.14 -15.75
CA SER A 137 -1.10 -32.10 -16.99
C SER A 137 -1.81 -31.28 -18.07
N MET A 138 -1.14 -30.23 -18.54
CA MET A 138 -1.65 -29.39 -19.63
C MET A 138 -1.36 -29.95 -21.03
N LYS A 139 -0.74 -31.13 -21.13
CA LYS A 139 -0.39 -31.76 -22.41
C LYS A 139 -1.59 -32.43 -23.09
N ASN A 140 -2.54 -32.95 -22.31
CA ASN A 140 -3.71 -33.65 -22.86
C ASN A 140 -4.88 -32.68 -23.05
N LYS A 141 -5.00 -32.14 -24.27
CA LYS A 141 -6.04 -31.18 -24.66
C LYS A 141 -7.47 -31.72 -24.45
N LYS A 142 -7.68 -33.04 -24.58
CA LYS A 142 -9.00 -33.67 -24.37
C LYS A 142 -9.40 -33.65 -22.89
N ILE A 143 -8.50 -34.08 -22.00
CA ILE A 143 -8.73 -34.04 -20.55
C ILE A 143 -8.95 -32.59 -20.09
N LEU A 144 -8.17 -31.65 -20.62
CA LEU A 144 -8.28 -30.24 -20.25
C LEU A 144 -9.64 -29.66 -20.60
N ARG A 145 -10.19 -29.96 -21.80
CA ARG A 145 -11.55 -29.56 -22.18
C ARG A 145 -12.61 -30.15 -21.26
N THR A 146 -12.56 -31.46 -21.00
CA THR A 146 -13.50 -32.10 -20.07
C THR A 146 -13.44 -31.48 -18.68
N LYS A 147 -12.23 -31.18 -18.17
CA LYS A 147 -12.07 -30.54 -16.86
C LYS A 147 -12.58 -29.10 -16.85
N ALA A 148 -12.42 -28.35 -17.93
CA ALA A 148 -12.97 -27.01 -18.06
C ALA A 148 -14.51 -27.02 -18.13
N GLU A 149 -15.09 -28.01 -18.81
CA GLU A 149 -16.54 -28.26 -18.84
C GLU A 149 -17.08 -28.64 -17.46
N ASP A 150 -16.38 -29.53 -16.72
CA ASP A 150 -16.72 -29.91 -15.34
C ASP A 150 -16.75 -28.69 -14.39
N ILE A 151 -15.81 -27.76 -14.55
CA ILE A 151 -15.75 -26.50 -13.77
C ILE A 151 -16.87 -25.53 -14.22
N GLY A 152 -17.20 -25.56 -15.51
CA GLY A 152 -18.17 -24.69 -16.15
C GLY A 152 -17.60 -23.30 -16.48
N TYR A 153 -17.85 -22.85 -17.71
CA TYR A 153 -17.44 -21.53 -18.19
C TYR A 153 -18.26 -20.39 -17.53
N PRO A 154 -17.73 -19.15 -17.49
CA PRO A 154 -16.34 -18.79 -17.82
C PRO A 154 -15.34 -19.36 -16.79
N ILE A 155 -14.11 -19.62 -17.26
CA ILE A 155 -12.97 -20.03 -16.43
C ILE A 155 -11.82 -19.05 -16.60
N ILE A 156 -10.84 -19.11 -15.71
CA ILE A 156 -9.63 -18.29 -15.78
C ILE A 156 -8.38 -19.17 -15.78
N ILE A 157 -7.48 -18.90 -16.71
CA ILE A 157 -6.13 -19.46 -16.73
C ILE A 157 -5.24 -18.56 -15.87
N LYS A 158 -4.40 -19.16 -15.01
CA LYS A 158 -3.43 -18.46 -14.16
C LYS A 158 -2.06 -19.13 -14.27
N ALA A 159 -1.00 -18.32 -14.21
CA ALA A 159 0.38 -18.80 -14.08
C ALA A 159 0.64 -19.34 -12.65
N ALA A 160 1.43 -20.41 -12.54
CA ALA A 160 1.81 -20.99 -11.25
C ALA A 160 2.82 -20.12 -10.50
N ALA A 161 3.83 -19.62 -11.21
CA ALA A 161 4.73 -18.59 -10.72
C ALA A 161 4.25 -17.22 -11.24
N GLY A 162 4.09 -16.25 -10.33
CA GLY A 162 3.75 -14.88 -10.68
C GLY A 162 2.74 -14.21 -9.75
N GLY A 163 2.67 -12.88 -9.86
CA GLY A 163 1.75 -11.99 -9.14
C GLY A 163 1.40 -10.76 -9.99
N GLY A 164 0.45 -9.95 -9.54
CA GLY A 164 0.08 -8.69 -10.22
C GLY A 164 -0.64 -8.86 -11.56
N GLY A 165 -1.44 -9.91 -11.74
CA GLY A 165 -2.31 -10.08 -12.91
C GLY A 165 -1.67 -10.56 -14.21
N LYS A 166 -0.34 -10.63 -14.29
CA LYS A 166 0.39 -11.15 -15.46
C LYS A 166 0.13 -12.64 -15.66
N GLY A 167 -0.07 -13.07 -16.91
CA GLY A 167 -0.40 -14.46 -17.24
C GLY A 167 -1.82 -14.92 -16.86
N MET A 168 -2.74 -13.99 -16.58
CA MET A 168 -4.16 -14.29 -16.35
C MET A 168 -4.97 -14.14 -17.65
N ARG A 169 -5.83 -15.11 -17.97
CA ARG A 169 -6.73 -15.04 -19.14
C ARG A 169 -8.10 -15.62 -18.84
N ILE A 170 -9.16 -14.85 -19.09
CA ILE A 170 -10.54 -15.33 -19.00
C ILE A 170 -10.85 -16.10 -20.28
N VAL A 171 -11.36 -17.31 -20.13
CA VAL A 171 -11.82 -18.18 -21.22
C VAL A 171 -13.33 -18.27 -21.13
N LYS A 172 -14.04 -17.86 -22.19
CA LYS A 172 -15.51 -17.80 -22.17
C LYS A 172 -16.17 -19.08 -22.68
N ASN A 173 -15.46 -19.87 -23.48
CA ASN A 173 -15.98 -21.08 -24.15
C ASN A 173 -14.86 -22.09 -24.43
N SER A 174 -15.22 -23.28 -24.95
CA SER A 174 -14.29 -24.40 -25.16
C SER A 174 -13.29 -24.15 -26.29
N GLU A 175 -13.69 -23.34 -27.28
CA GLU A 175 -12.89 -22.99 -28.46
C GLU A 175 -11.69 -22.11 -28.09
N GLU A 176 -11.88 -21.17 -27.16
CA GLU A 176 -10.86 -20.24 -26.68
C GLU A 176 -9.79 -20.88 -25.77
N LEU A 177 -10.10 -22.03 -25.15
CA LEU A 177 -9.30 -22.61 -24.07
C LEU A 177 -7.85 -22.89 -24.47
N ILE A 178 -7.66 -23.63 -25.56
CA ILE A 178 -6.32 -24.07 -25.98
C ILE A 178 -5.45 -22.90 -26.45
N PRO A 179 -5.93 -22.00 -27.33
CA PRO A 179 -5.14 -20.82 -27.75
C PRO A 179 -4.73 -19.93 -26.58
N LEU A 180 -5.66 -19.63 -25.66
CA LEU A 180 -5.37 -18.77 -24.51
C LEU A 180 -4.41 -19.41 -23.52
N LEU A 181 -4.51 -20.74 -23.32
CA LEU A 181 -3.62 -21.47 -22.41
C LEU A 181 -2.18 -21.50 -22.94
N GLU A 182 -1.99 -21.77 -24.23
CA GLU A 182 -0.66 -21.73 -24.85
C GLU A 182 -0.06 -20.32 -24.81
N SER A 183 -0.89 -19.30 -24.99
CA SER A 183 -0.46 -17.89 -24.84
C SER A 183 -0.05 -17.56 -23.41
N ALA A 184 -0.84 -17.94 -22.41
CA ALA A 184 -0.55 -17.68 -21.01
C ALA A 184 0.73 -18.39 -20.55
N ALA A 185 0.96 -19.63 -20.99
CA ALA A 185 2.18 -20.38 -20.67
C ALA A 185 3.45 -19.75 -21.27
N ARG A 186 3.38 -19.21 -22.50
CA ARG A 186 4.49 -18.46 -23.11
C ARG A 186 4.78 -17.17 -22.36
N GLU A 187 3.74 -16.42 -21.98
CA GLU A 187 3.89 -15.20 -21.18
C GLU A 187 4.51 -15.50 -19.81
N ALA A 188 4.01 -16.52 -19.12
CA ALA A 188 4.54 -16.95 -17.82
C ALA A 188 6.03 -17.35 -17.92
N LYS A 189 6.41 -18.11 -18.95
CA LYS A 189 7.81 -18.47 -19.20
C LYS A 189 8.69 -17.24 -19.41
N ASN A 190 8.22 -16.29 -20.21
CA ASN A 190 8.99 -15.07 -20.52
C ASN A 190 9.09 -14.13 -19.31
N ALA A 191 8.05 -14.03 -18.50
CA ALA A 191 7.98 -13.12 -17.36
C ALA A 191 8.63 -13.69 -16.09
N PHE A 192 8.51 -15.00 -15.86
CA PHE A 192 8.83 -15.64 -14.59
C PHE A 192 9.77 -16.86 -14.71
N GLY A 193 10.17 -17.25 -15.92
CA GLY A 193 10.99 -18.44 -16.15
C GLY A 193 10.25 -19.78 -15.92
N ASP A 194 8.98 -19.74 -15.51
CA ASP A 194 8.13 -20.90 -15.24
C ASP A 194 6.94 -20.92 -16.20
N ASN A 195 6.76 -22.02 -16.93
CA ASN A 195 5.69 -22.18 -17.90
C ASN A 195 4.47 -22.94 -17.36
N ARG A 196 4.46 -23.30 -16.07
CA ARG A 196 3.33 -23.97 -15.44
C ARG A 196 2.14 -23.02 -15.35
N VAL A 197 0.97 -23.49 -15.79
CA VAL A 197 -0.32 -22.79 -15.71
C VAL A 197 -1.38 -23.75 -15.16
N PHE A 198 -2.46 -23.20 -14.61
CA PHE A 198 -3.63 -23.94 -14.13
C PHE A 198 -4.94 -23.21 -14.50
N ILE A 199 -6.07 -23.92 -14.48
CA ILE A 199 -7.40 -23.33 -14.75
C ILE A 199 -8.26 -23.35 -13.49
N GLU A 200 -9.07 -22.31 -13.32
CA GLU A 200 -10.01 -22.17 -12.21
C GLU A 200 -11.33 -21.59 -12.67
N LYS A 201 -12.38 -21.77 -11.86
CA LYS A 201 -13.64 -21.06 -12.04
C LYS A 201 -13.37 -19.56 -12.04
N PHE A 202 -13.94 -18.84 -13.01
CA PHE A 202 -13.93 -17.39 -12.98
C PHE A 202 -15.07 -16.91 -12.08
N VAL A 203 -14.73 -16.11 -11.07
CA VAL A 203 -15.70 -15.43 -10.20
C VAL A 203 -16.01 -14.09 -10.83
N ASN A 204 -17.29 -13.86 -11.21
CA ASN A 204 -17.70 -12.69 -11.98
C ASN A 204 -17.70 -11.38 -11.17
N SER A 205 -18.19 -11.45 -9.92
CA SER A 205 -18.28 -10.29 -9.02
C SER A 205 -17.42 -10.51 -7.78
N PRO A 206 -16.08 -10.62 -7.93
CA PRO A 206 -15.22 -10.98 -6.82
C PRO A 206 -14.97 -9.76 -5.93
N ARG A 207 -15.21 -9.92 -4.64
CA ARG A 207 -14.65 -9.06 -3.60
C ARG A 207 -13.35 -9.67 -3.11
N HIS A 208 -12.37 -8.83 -2.86
CA HIS A 208 -11.12 -9.24 -2.25
C HIS A 208 -11.24 -9.01 -0.75
N ILE A 209 -11.43 -10.09 0.00
CA ILE A 209 -11.56 -10.06 1.45
C ILE A 209 -10.40 -10.84 2.05
N GLU A 210 -9.75 -10.27 3.04
CA GLU A 210 -8.56 -10.88 3.63
C GLU A 210 -8.64 -10.89 5.15
N ILE A 211 -8.08 -11.92 5.78
CA ILE A 211 -8.15 -12.11 7.23
C ILE A 211 -6.75 -11.97 7.81
N GLN A 212 -6.59 -11.02 8.75
CA GLN A 212 -5.35 -10.89 9.52
C GLN A 212 -5.23 -12.04 10.50
N VAL A 213 -4.08 -12.72 10.50
CA VAL A 213 -3.75 -13.74 11.51
C VAL A 213 -2.50 -13.36 12.30
N LEU A 214 -2.46 -13.77 13.57
CA LEU A 214 -1.28 -13.76 14.42
C LEU A 214 -1.10 -15.17 14.98
N GLY A 215 0.11 -15.74 14.84
CA GLY A 215 0.49 -17.01 15.45
C GLY A 215 1.73 -16.85 16.33
N ASP A 216 1.79 -17.50 17.49
CA ASP A 216 3.03 -17.57 18.29
C ASP A 216 3.82 -18.86 18.03
N ASN A 217 4.93 -19.02 18.76
CA ASN A 217 5.77 -20.21 18.70
C ASN A 217 5.23 -21.39 19.55
N PHE A 218 4.01 -21.28 20.08
CA PHE A 218 3.35 -22.24 20.97
C PHE A 218 2.03 -22.76 20.37
N GLU A 219 1.89 -22.68 19.05
CA GLU A 219 0.72 -23.13 18.28
C GLU A 219 -0.58 -22.34 18.55
N ASN A 220 -0.51 -21.24 19.31
CA ASN A 220 -1.65 -20.36 19.47
C ASN A 220 -1.78 -19.50 18.21
N ILE A 221 -2.98 -19.50 17.61
CA ILE A 221 -3.30 -18.67 16.45
C ILE A 221 -4.64 -17.99 16.70
N ILE A 222 -4.68 -16.68 16.46
CA ILE A 222 -5.90 -15.86 16.45
C ILE A 222 -6.03 -15.12 15.11
N HIS A 223 -7.26 -14.73 14.76
CA HIS A 223 -7.51 -13.78 13.69
C HIS A 223 -7.96 -12.42 14.25
N LEU A 224 -7.56 -11.34 13.60
CA LEU A 224 -7.95 -9.95 13.90
C LEU A 224 -8.97 -9.46 12.87
N HIS A 225 -9.99 -10.29 12.62
CA HIS A 225 -11.07 -10.05 11.64
C HIS A 225 -10.58 -9.74 10.21
N GLU A 226 -11.50 -9.29 9.37
CA GLU A 226 -11.30 -9.08 7.94
C GLU A 226 -10.95 -7.64 7.55
N ARG A 227 -10.34 -7.48 6.38
CA ARG A 227 -10.28 -6.24 5.61
C ARG A 227 -10.91 -6.47 4.25
N GLU A 228 -11.58 -5.45 3.73
CA GLU A 228 -12.02 -5.38 2.35
C GLU A 228 -11.04 -4.56 1.52
N CYS A 229 -10.47 -5.21 0.50
CA CYS A 229 -9.45 -4.66 -0.39
C CYS A 229 -9.91 -4.68 -1.84
N SER A 230 -11.24 -4.59 -2.06
CA SER A 230 -11.86 -4.74 -3.38
C SER A 230 -11.58 -3.56 -4.31
N ILE A 231 -11.25 -2.37 -3.81
CA ILE A 231 -10.96 -1.21 -4.65
C ILE A 231 -9.53 -1.30 -5.17
N GLN A 232 -9.41 -1.74 -6.43
CA GLN A 232 -8.14 -2.08 -7.05
C GLN A 232 -7.98 -1.48 -8.44
N ARG A 233 -6.77 -1.06 -8.77
CA ARG A 233 -6.35 -0.65 -10.11
C ARG A 233 -5.33 -1.64 -10.63
N ARG A 234 -5.61 -2.29 -11.78
CA ARG A 234 -4.71 -3.31 -12.37
C ARG A 234 -4.23 -4.35 -11.35
N TYR A 235 -5.16 -4.84 -10.51
CA TYR A 235 -4.91 -5.80 -9.42
C TYR A 235 -4.05 -5.28 -8.25
N GLN A 236 -3.79 -3.98 -8.19
CA GLN A 236 -3.13 -3.31 -7.06
C GLN A 236 -4.19 -2.65 -6.18
N LYS A 237 -4.18 -2.97 -4.88
CA LYS A 237 -5.05 -2.36 -3.87
C LYS A 237 -4.71 -0.88 -3.72
N ILE A 238 -5.73 -0.02 -3.68
CA ILE A 238 -5.53 1.44 -3.52
C ILE A 238 -6.41 2.05 -2.40
N VAL A 239 -7.51 1.38 -2.06
CA VAL A 239 -8.36 1.72 -0.91
C VAL A 239 -8.74 0.41 -0.21
N GLU A 240 -8.56 0.40 1.10
CA GLU A 240 -8.84 -0.73 1.98
C GLU A 240 -9.68 -0.26 3.16
N GLU A 241 -10.60 -1.10 3.63
CA GLU A 241 -11.43 -0.75 4.78
C GLU A 241 -11.76 -1.95 5.69
N THR A 242 -12.06 -1.67 6.95
CA THR A 242 -12.55 -2.69 7.90
C THR A 242 -13.54 -2.06 8.90
N PRO A 243 -14.64 -2.76 9.24
CA PRO A 243 -15.06 -4.08 8.72
C PRO A 243 -15.58 -4.01 7.27
N SER A 244 -15.71 -5.16 6.61
CA SER A 244 -16.33 -5.23 5.28
C SER A 244 -17.87 -5.15 5.39
N LEU A 245 -18.52 -4.35 4.54
CA LEU A 245 -19.98 -4.34 4.43
C LEU A 245 -20.54 -5.64 3.80
N ALA A 246 -19.73 -6.37 3.06
CA ALA A 246 -20.14 -7.63 2.43
C ALA A 246 -20.11 -8.82 3.39
N VAL A 247 -19.45 -8.67 4.54
CA VAL A 247 -19.20 -9.74 5.51
C VAL A 247 -20.09 -9.54 6.73
N ASN A 248 -21.13 -10.37 6.84
CA ASN A 248 -21.95 -10.47 8.05
C ASN A 248 -21.26 -11.35 9.12
N ASP A 249 -21.86 -11.49 10.30
CA ASP A 249 -21.25 -12.21 11.42
C ASP A 249 -21.04 -13.71 11.15
N ASP A 250 -21.96 -14.37 10.45
CA ASP A 250 -21.80 -15.79 10.06
C ASP A 250 -20.61 -15.96 9.11
N LEU A 251 -20.54 -15.14 8.07
CA LEU A 251 -19.46 -15.18 7.10
C LEU A 251 -18.12 -14.82 7.75
N ARG A 252 -18.11 -13.84 8.66
CA ARG A 252 -16.91 -13.46 9.43
C ARG A 252 -16.38 -14.63 10.26
N THR A 253 -17.26 -15.36 10.94
CA THR A 253 -16.88 -16.57 11.68
C THR A 253 -16.32 -17.63 10.75
N ARG A 254 -17.02 -17.96 9.66
CA ARG A 254 -16.58 -18.98 8.68
C ARG A 254 -15.22 -18.65 8.05
N MET A 255 -15.01 -17.39 7.67
CA MET A 255 -13.75 -16.93 7.08
C MET A 255 -12.62 -16.87 8.11
N GLY A 256 -12.91 -16.42 9.34
CA GLY A 256 -11.96 -16.42 10.46
C GLY A 256 -11.48 -17.83 10.81
N GLU A 257 -12.39 -18.80 10.90
CA GLU A 257 -12.07 -20.21 11.12
C GLU A 257 -11.24 -20.79 9.96
N ALA A 258 -11.59 -20.47 8.71
CA ALA A 258 -10.83 -20.89 7.54
C ALA A 258 -9.40 -20.32 7.57
N ALA A 259 -9.23 -19.05 7.95
CA ALA A 259 -7.92 -18.42 8.09
C ALA A 259 -7.07 -19.06 9.20
N ILE A 260 -7.68 -19.38 10.36
CA ILE A 260 -7.00 -20.12 11.43
C ILE A 260 -6.58 -21.52 10.93
N LYS A 261 -7.46 -22.24 10.23
CA LYS A 261 -7.13 -23.56 9.66
C LYS A 261 -5.98 -23.48 8.64
N ALA A 262 -5.99 -22.44 7.79
CA ALA A 262 -4.92 -22.18 6.83
C ALA A 262 -3.57 -21.97 7.53
N ALA A 263 -3.53 -21.08 8.54
CA ALA A 263 -2.34 -20.79 9.33
C ALA A 263 -1.82 -22.02 10.09
N LYS A 264 -2.72 -22.79 10.73
CA LYS A 264 -2.36 -24.04 11.42
C LYS A 264 -1.76 -25.08 10.49
N ALA A 265 -2.25 -25.19 9.25
CA ALA A 265 -1.77 -26.19 8.29
C ALA A 265 -0.28 -26.02 7.91
N VAL A 266 0.32 -24.86 8.19
CA VAL A 266 1.73 -24.57 7.97
C VAL A 266 2.51 -24.20 9.23
N ASN A 267 1.95 -24.46 10.41
CA ASN A 267 2.56 -24.11 11.70
C ASN A 267 2.97 -22.64 11.74
N TYR A 268 2.07 -21.76 11.30
CA TYR A 268 2.37 -20.35 11.09
C TYR A 268 2.64 -19.62 12.41
N ASN A 269 3.70 -18.80 12.43
CA ASN A 269 4.05 -17.89 13.50
C ASN A 269 4.30 -16.47 12.94
N SER A 270 4.26 -15.45 13.80
CA SER A 270 4.25 -14.02 13.44
C SER A 270 2.91 -13.55 12.83
N ALA A 271 2.90 -12.36 12.22
CA ALA A 271 1.76 -11.85 11.48
C ALA A 271 1.73 -12.36 10.05
N GLY A 272 0.53 -12.60 9.54
CA GLY A 272 0.29 -12.95 8.15
C GLY A 272 -1.15 -12.66 7.76
N THR A 273 -1.45 -12.80 6.48
CA THR A 273 -2.81 -12.56 5.99
C THR A 273 -3.24 -13.66 5.05
N VAL A 274 -4.43 -14.20 5.27
CA VAL A 274 -5.07 -15.17 4.38
C VAL A 274 -6.05 -14.42 3.50
N GLU A 275 -5.79 -14.38 2.20
CA GLU A 275 -6.62 -13.68 1.22
C GLU A 275 -7.67 -14.63 0.61
N PHE A 276 -8.88 -14.11 0.43
CA PHE A 276 -10.01 -14.81 -0.15
C PHE A 276 -10.64 -13.97 -1.27
N ILE A 277 -11.12 -14.69 -2.29
CA ILE A 277 -12.13 -14.14 -3.20
C ILE A 277 -13.50 -14.52 -2.65
N LEU A 278 -14.31 -13.51 -2.35
CA LEU A 278 -15.72 -13.65 -2.00
C LEU A 278 -16.55 -13.36 -3.26
N ASP A 279 -17.38 -14.32 -3.69
CA ASP A 279 -18.38 -14.06 -4.72
C ASP A 279 -19.52 -13.26 -4.11
N ASP A 280 -19.68 -12.01 -4.55
CA ASP A 280 -20.70 -11.11 -3.99
C ASP A 280 -22.14 -11.60 -4.22
N THR A 281 -22.34 -12.49 -5.20
CA THR A 281 -23.66 -13.03 -5.56
C THR A 281 -24.03 -14.22 -4.70
N THR A 282 -23.13 -15.20 -4.61
CA THR A 282 -23.39 -16.47 -3.89
C THR A 282 -23.03 -16.40 -2.41
N LYS A 283 -22.22 -15.41 -2.02
CA LYS A 283 -21.59 -15.29 -0.69
C LYS A 283 -20.66 -16.46 -0.33
N GLU A 284 -20.27 -17.25 -1.33
CA GLU A 284 -19.23 -18.24 -1.20
C GLU A 284 -17.85 -17.59 -1.33
N PHE A 285 -16.92 -18.06 -0.51
CA PHE A 285 -15.55 -17.54 -0.47
C PHE A 285 -14.54 -18.64 -0.76
N TYR A 286 -13.41 -18.25 -1.34
CA TYR A 286 -12.39 -19.18 -1.78
C TYR A 286 -11.00 -18.62 -1.53
N PHE A 287 -10.12 -19.43 -0.97
CA PHE A 287 -8.72 -19.09 -0.73
C PHE A 287 -8.04 -18.66 -2.03
N LEU A 288 -7.37 -17.50 -1.97
CA LEU A 288 -6.60 -16.94 -3.05
C LEU A 288 -5.12 -17.19 -2.84
N GLU A 289 -4.57 -16.65 -1.76
CA GLU A 289 -3.18 -16.79 -1.34
C GLU A 289 -3.02 -16.47 0.16
N MET A 290 -1.82 -16.71 0.69
CA MET A 290 -1.44 -16.28 2.04
C MET A 290 -0.19 -15.43 1.95
N ASN A 291 -0.29 -14.16 2.35
CA ASN A 291 0.86 -13.28 2.46
C ASN A 291 1.58 -13.60 3.77
N THR A 292 2.82 -14.08 3.66
CA THR A 292 3.59 -14.60 4.80
C THR A 292 4.40 -13.51 5.51
N ARG A 293 3.77 -12.34 5.67
CA ARG A 293 4.39 -11.10 6.13
C ARG A 293 3.32 -10.10 6.59
N LEU A 294 3.79 -8.96 7.10
CA LEU A 294 2.97 -7.77 7.27
C LEU A 294 2.47 -7.26 5.90
N GLN A 295 1.33 -6.57 5.91
CA GLN A 295 0.76 -5.90 4.73
C GLN A 295 0.72 -4.39 4.91
N VAL A 296 0.57 -3.68 3.80
CA VAL A 296 0.53 -2.20 3.76
C VAL A 296 -0.63 -1.69 4.60
N GLU A 297 -1.79 -2.34 4.41
CA GLU A 297 -3.11 -2.09 4.98
C GLU A 297 -3.31 -2.62 6.43
N HIS A 298 -2.24 -3.03 7.13
CA HIS A 298 -2.35 -3.40 8.55
C HIS A 298 -2.86 -2.26 9.47
N PRO A 299 -2.62 -0.95 9.22
CA PRO A 299 -3.04 0.12 10.13
C PRO A 299 -4.55 0.19 10.37
N ILE A 300 -5.37 -0.15 9.37
CA ILE A 300 -6.83 -0.13 9.55
C ILE A 300 -7.29 -1.20 10.55
N THR A 301 -6.63 -2.36 10.57
CA THR A 301 -6.86 -3.38 11.62
C THR A 301 -6.39 -2.88 12.98
N GLU A 302 -5.23 -2.23 13.07
CA GLU A 302 -4.71 -1.68 14.33
C GLU A 302 -5.68 -0.67 14.96
N LEU A 303 -6.23 0.24 14.15
CA LEU A 303 -7.12 1.29 14.64
C LEU A 303 -8.44 0.76 15.19
N VAL A 304 -9.04 -0.24 14.54
CA VAL A 304 -10.32 -0.81 14.98
C VAL A 304 -10.18 -1.83 16.11
N MET A 305 -8.99 -2.41 16.30
CA MET A 305 -8.69 -3.38 17.36
C MET A 305 -8.06 -2.74 18.61
N GLY A 306 -7.45 -1.56 18.46
CA GLY A 306 -6.65 -0.94 19.51
C GLY A 306 -5.40 -1.74 19.86
N CYS A 307 -4.73 -2.33 18.85
CA CYS A 307 -3.50 -3.10 19.05
C CYS A 307 -2.41 -2.70 18.04
N ASP A 308 -1.14 -2.92 18.40
CA ASP A 308 -0.01 -2.74 17.49
C ASP A 308 0.48 -4.11 16.97
N ILE A 309 0.30 -4.36 15.67
CA ILE A 309 0.64 -5.63 15.01
C ILE A 309 2.16 -5.78 14.90
N VAL A 310 2.90 -4.70 14.63
CA VAL A 310 4.37 -4.73 14.53
C VAL A 310 4.99 -5.10 15.88
N GLN A 311 4.51 -4.50 16.98
CA GLN A 311 4.95 -4.86 18.32
C GLN A 311 4.61 -6.32 18.64
N TRP A 312 3.45 -6.83 18.19
CA TRP A 312 3.14 -8.26 18.32
C TRP A 312 4.12 -9.16 17.57
N MET A 313 4.49 -8.81 16.33
CA MET A 313 5.51 -9.54 15.57
C MET A 313 6.85 -9.58 16.33
N ILE A 314 7.28 -8.45 16.91
CA ILE A 314 8.51 -8.37 17.71
C ILE A 314 8.43 -9.22 18.99
N LYS A 315 7.30 -9.17 19.71
CA LYS A 315 7.05 -9.99 20.92
C LYS A 315 7.10 -11.48 20.61
N ILE A 316 6.41 -11.91 19.55
CA ILE A 316 6.39 -13.30 19.10
C ILE A 316 7.79 -13.77 18.69
N ALA A 317 8.52 -12.96 17.91
CA ALA A 317 9.88 -13.27 17.51
C ALA A 317 10.84 -13.34 18.72
N SER A 318 10.56 -12.58 19.79
CA SER A 318 11.28 -12.65 21.07
C SER A 318 10.93 -13.87 21.93
N GLY A 319 10.07 -14.77 21.45
CA GLY A 319 9.65 -15.99 22.16
C GLY A 319 8.49 -15.80 23.14
N LEU A 320 7.79 -14.66 23.11
CA LEU A 320 6.62 -14.46 23.98
C LEU A 320 5.36 -15.09 23.38
N PRO A 321 4.50 -15.72 24.20
CA PRO A 321 3.24 -16.27 23.73
C PRO A 321 2.20 -15.18 23.46
N LEU A 322 1.21 -15.50 22.64
CA LEU A 322 -0.01 -14.70 22.54
C LEU A 322 -0.77 -14.76 23.88
N VAL A 323 -0.98 -13.59 24.49
CA VAL A 323 -1.77 -13.48 25.73
C VAL A 323 -3.25 -13.22 25.48
N VAL A 324 -3.62 -12.95 24.22
CA VAL A 324 -4.99 -12.64 23.79
C VAL A 324 -5.62 -13.90 23.20
N LYS A 325 -6.81 -14.27 23.69
CA LYS A 325 -7.63 -15.35 23.15
C LYS A 325 -8.59 -14.82 22.08
N GLN A 326 -9.02 -15.66 21.15
CA GLN A 326 -9.95 -15.29 20.08
C GLN A 326 -11.24 -14.63 20.62
N SER A 327 -11.77 -15.11 21.75
CA SER A 327 -12.98 -14.56 22.38
C SER A 327 -12.81 -13.14 22.95
N GLN A 328 -11.58 -12.66 23.07
CA GLN A 328 -11.26 -11.30 23.54
C GLN A 328 -11.01 -10.34 22.38
N VAL A 329 -10.89 -10.84 21.14
CA VAL A 329 -10.77 -10.00 19.95
C VAL A 329 -12.11 -9.30 19.74
N LYS A 330 -12.09 -7.98 19.85
CA LYS A 330 -13.26 -7.13 19.63
C LYS A 330 -12.87 -5.98 18.72
N GLN A 331 -13.66 -5.80 17.69
CA GLN A 331 -13.54 -4.70 16.76
C GLN A 331 -14.50 -3.57 17.17
N ARG A 332 -14.05 -2.32 17.06
CA ARG A 332 -14.89 -1.13 17.27
C ARG A 332 -14.66 -0.11 16.17
N GLY A 333 -15.75 0.44 15.65
CA GLY A 333 -15.71 1.50 14.65
C GLY A 333 -15.32 1.00 13.27
N HIS A 334 -14.93 1.94 12.42
CA HIS A 334 -14.62 1.72 11.02
C HIS A 334 -13.34 2.47 10.66
N ALA A 335 -12.42 1.79 9.96
CA ALA A 335 -11.20 2.40 9.46
C ALA A 335 -11.07 2.21 7.95
N ILE A 336 -10.53 3.24 7.29
CA ILE A 336 -10.30 3.27 5.84
C ILE A 336 -8.87 3.77 5.59
N GLU A 337 -8.14 3.09 4.73
CA GLU A 337 -6.81 3.49 4.24
C GLU A 337 -6.89 3.87 2.77
N CYS A 338 -6.09 4.85 2.39
CA CYS A 338 -5.81 5.24 1.01
C CYS A 338 -4.30 5.25 0.79
N ARG A 339 -3.88 4.63 -0.31
CA ARG A 339 -2.49 4.72 -0.78
C ARG A 339 -2.33 5.96 -1.65
N ILE A 340 -1.53 6.91 -1.17
CA ILE A 340 -1.21 8.14 -1.91
C ILE A 340 0.00 7.86 -2.79
N TYR A 341 -0.22 7.90 -4.10
CA TYR A 341 0.80 7.63 -5.12
C TYR A 341 1.21 8.91 -5.83
N ALA A 342 2.50 9.01 -6.16
CA ALA A 342 2.99 9.95 -7.16
C ALA A 342 2.71 9.38 -8.55
N GLU A 343 1.46 9.49 -9.00
CA GLU A 343 0.98 9.00 -10.28
C GLU A 343 0.02 10.02 -10.89
N ASN A 344 0.01 10.14 -12.23
CA ASN A 344 -0.93 11.01 -12.93
C ASN A 344 -2.21 10.26 -13.35
N PRO A 345 -3.35 10.43 -12.67
CA PRO A 345 -4.60 9.78 -13.08
C PRO A 345 -5.21 10.36 -14.36
N HIS A 346 -4.84 11.58 -14.78
CA HIS A 346 -5.44 12.27 -15.95
C HIS A 346 -5.02 11.66 -17.28
N ASP A 347 -3.87 10.97 -17.33
CA ASP A 347 -3.42 10.24 -18.51
C ASP A 347 -4.05 8.85 -18.64
N LEU A 348 -4.88 8.42 -17.67
CA LEU A 348 -5.54 7.11 -17.56
C LEU A 348 -4.58 5.92 -17.46
N GLU A 349 -3.29 6.13 -17.66
CA GLU A 349 -2.24 5.13 -17.53
C GLU A 349 -1.64 5.11 -16.13
N PHE A 350 -1.88 6.16 -15.34
CA PHE A 350 -1.36 6.37 -13.99
C PHE A 350 0.17 6.29 -14.02
N ARG A 351 0.79 7.01 -14.96
CA ARG A 351 2.25 6.98 -15.06
C ARG A 351 2.86 7.63 -13.81
N PRO A 352 3.95 7.06 -13.27
CA PRO A 352 4.66 7.64 -12.14
C PRO A 352 5.06 9.10 -12.38
N SER A 353 4.84 9.95 -11.39
CA SER A 353 5.25 11.34 -11.38
C SER A 353 6.56 11.47 -10.61
N ILE A 354 7.65 11.71 -11.32
CA ILE A 354 8.97 11.92 -10.72
C ILE A 354 9.20 13.40 -10.45
N GLY A 355 10.01 13.72 -9.45
CA GLY A 355 10.32 15.10 -9.12
C GLY A 355 10.62 15.30 -7.64
N LYS A 356 10.82 16.56 -7.28
CA LYS A 356 11.09 16.95 -5.88
C LYS A 356 9.79 17.36 -5.20
N ILE A 357 9.57 16.85 -3.99
CA ILE A 357 8.50 17.32 -3.12
C ILE A 357 8.86 18.74 -2.65
N ILE A 358 8.23 19.75 -3.25
CA ILE A 358 8.47 21.16 -2.93
C ILE A 358 7.88 21.50 -1.56
N LYS A 359 6.74 20.89 -1.23
CA LYS A 359 6.06 21.08 0.03
C LYS A 359 5.27 19.84 0.40
N TYR A 360 5.39 19.43 1.65
CA TYR A 360 4.56 18.42 2.28
C TYR A 360 4.06 18.96 3.62
N GLU A 361 2.75 18.88 3.86
CA GLU A 361 2.16 19.16 5.17
C GLU A 361 1.34 17.98 5.67
N LEU A 362 1.66 17.54 6.88
CA LEU A 362 0.92 16.48 7.56
C LEU A 362 -0.46 16.97 7.95
N ASN A 363 -1.48 16.23 7.51
CA ASN A 363 -2.83 16.43 7.99
C ASN A 363 -3.02 15.71 9.34
N SER A 364 -2.99 16.45 10.45
CA SER A 364 -3.19 15.89 11.79
C SER A 364 -4.53 16.33 12.39
N ARG A 365 -5.42 15.36 12.60
CA ARG A 365 -6.66 15.51 13.37
C ARG A 365 -7.00 14.21 14.09
N ILE A 366 -7.92 14.29 15.06
CA ILE A 366 -8.43 13.12 15.77
C ILE A 366 -8.99 12.10 14.76
N GLY A 367 -8.48 10.87 14.84
CA GLY A 367 -8.87 9.79 13.94
C GLY A 367 -8.29 9.90 12.53
N VAL A 368 -7.25 10.71 12.31
CA VAL A 368 -6.45 10.74 11.07
C VAL A 368 -5.02 10.30 11.42
N ARG A 369 -4.54 9.25 10.74
CA ARG A 369 -3.19 8.69 10.86
C ARG A 369 -2.49 8.79 9.51
N ASN A 370 -1.21 9.15 9.54
CA ASN A 370 -0.37 9.26 8.35
C ASN A 370 0.89 8.42 8.56
N ASP A 371 1.06 7.41 7.72
CA ASP A 371 2.30 6.64 7.66
C ASP A 371 2.99 7.09 6.36
N THR A 372 4.05 7.91 6.48
CA THR A 372 4.70 8.58 5.34
C THR A 372 6.16 8.20 5.21
N GLY A 373 6.64 8.04 3.97
CA GLY A 373 8.06 7.83 3.66
C GLY A 373 8.75 9.06 3.09
N ILE A 374 8.07 10.22 3.06
CA ILE A 374 8.52 11.45 2.40
C ILE A 374 8.49 12.65 3.34
N GLN A 375 9.24 13.70 2.99
CA GLN A 375 9.20 15.01 3.63
C GLN A 375 9.38 16.13 2.60
N THR A 376 9.22 17.38 3.04
CA THR A 376 9.56 18.53 2.19
C THR A 376 11.03 18.42 1.76
N GLY A 377 11.28 18.46 0.46
CA GLY A 377 12.60 18.30 -0.14
C GLY A 377 12.93 16.88 -0.60
N SER A 378 12.12 15.87 -0.29
CA SER A 378 12.33 14.50 -0.80
C SER A 378 12.32 14.43 -2.32
N GLU A 379 13.15 13.56 -2.89
CA GLU A 379 13.16 13.26 -4.33
C GLU A 379 12.40 11.97 -4.62
N ILE A 380 11.48 12.04 -5.57
CA ILE A 380 10.72 10.90 -6.08
C ILE A 380 11.39 10.44 -7.36
N SER A 381 12.03 9.28 -7.30
CA SER A 381 12.79 8.69 -8.40
C SER A 381 12.04 7.53 -9.06
N ILE A 382 12.56 7.06 -10.19
CA ILE A 382 12.04 5.87 -10.90
C ILE A 382 12.48 4.54 -10.26
N ASN A 383 13.40 4.58 -9.30
CA ASN A 383 14.07 3.37 -8.78
C ASN A 383 13.17 2.53 -7.87
N TYR A 384 12.12 3.12 -7.29
CA TYR A 384 11.26 2.49 -6.30
C TYR A 384 9.77 2.69 -6.62
N ASP A 385 8.92 2.00 -5.85
CA ASP A 385 7.48 2.16 -5.91
C ASP A 385 7.07 3.64 -5.65
N PRO A 386 6.11 4.18 -6.43
CA PRO A 386 5.72 5.59 -6.33
C PRO A 386 4.81 5.91 -5.13
N MET A 387 4.56 4.98 -4.20
CA MET A 387 3.78 5.26 -2.99
C MET A 387 4.50 6.27 -2.10
N LEU A 388 3.85 7.41 -1.87
CA LEU A 388 4.35 8.50 -1.06
C LEU A 388 4.02 8.29 0.42
N SER A 389 2.77 7.94 0.69
CA SER A 389 2.24 7.79 2.04
C SER A 389 0.97 6.94 2.05
N LYS A 390 0.58 6.51 3.24
CA LYS A 390 -0.73 5.95 3.55
C LYS A 390 -1.50 6.97 4.39
N LEU A 391 -2.68 7.32 3.92
CA LEU A 391 -3.62 8.15 4.67
C LEU A 391 -4.68 7.24 5.25
N ILE A 392 -4.78 7.19 6.57
CA ILE A 392 -5.71 6.32 7.28
C ILE A 392 -6.65 7.15 8.13
N VAL A 393 -7.94 6.81 8.12
CA VAL A 393 -8.93 7.42 9.00
C VAL A 393 -9.66 6.38 9.83
N TYR A 394 -10.11 6.81 11.00
CA TYR A 394 -10.95 6.04 11.92
C TYR A 394 -12.14 6.88 12.38
N SER A 395 -13.33 6.29 12.41
CA SER A 395 -14.55 6.83 13.01
C SER A 395 -15.39 5.73 13.65
N GLU A 396 -16.44 6.08 14.40
CA GLU A 396 -17.35 5.08 14.99
C GLU A 396 -18.25 4.42 13.94
N THR A 397 -18.54 5.14 12.86
CA THR A 397 -19.35 4.64 11.75
C THR A 397 -18.61 4.75 10.42
N ARG A 398 -19.00 3.94 9.44
CA ARG A 398 -18.44 3.98 8.09
C ARG A 398 -18.71 5.30 7.40
N GLU A 399 -19.93 5.83 7.55
CA GLU A 399 -20.36 7.09 6.95
C GLU A 399 -19.47 8.25 7.45
N GLU A 400 -19.21 8.31 8.75
CA GLU A 400 -18.28 9.29 9.33
C GLU A 400 -16.84 9.06 8.87
N ALA A 401 -16.39 7.81 8.72
CA ALA A 401 -15.06 7.50 8.19
C ALA A 401 -14.92 7.99 6.74
N ILE A 402 -15.94 7.82 5.90
CA ILE A 402 -15.98 8.34 4.53
C ILE A 402 -15.91 9.87 4.52
N GLN A 403 -16.73 10.56 5.33
CA GLN A 403 -16.67 12.03 5.39
C GLN A 403 -15.31 12.52 5.89
N LYS A 404 -14.73 11.83 6.89
CA LYS A 404 -13.41 12.14 7.41
C LYS A 404 -12.32 11.91 6.36
N MET A 405 -12.39 10.83 5.57
CA MET A 405 -11.44 10.57 4.49
C MET A 405 -11.53 11.64 3.40
N LYS A 406 -12.74 12.02 2.97
CA LYS A 406 -12.95 13.12 2.01
C LYS A 406 -12.35 14.42 2.51
N TRP A 407 -12.58 14.76 3.78
CA TRP A 407 -11.97 15.92 4.42
C TRP A 407 -10.44 15.79 4.44
N ALA A 408 -9.92 14.62 4.81
CA ALA A 408 -8.49 14.39 4.97
C ALA A 408 -7.73 14.52 3.64
N LEU A 409 -8.23 13.88 2.57
CA LEU A 409 -7.73 14.00 1.21
C LEU A 409 -7.80 15.43 0.69
N SER A 410 -8.91 16.13 0.96
CA SER A 410 -9.10 17.53 0.54
C SER A 410 -8.09 18.50 1.18
N ASN A 411 -7.54 18.14 2.33
CA ASN A 411 -6.57 18.93 3.09
C ASN A 411 -5.16 18.31 3.05
N TYR A 412 -4.91 17.36 2.14
CA TYR A 412 -3.62 16.68 2.03
C TYR A 412 -2.69 17.46 1.10
N VAL A 413 -1.65 18.08 1.65
CA VAL A 413 -0.78 18.97 0.88
C VAL A 413 0.49 18.23 0.46
N ILE A 414 0.57 17.91 -0.84
CA ILE A 414 1.79 17.50 -1.53
C ILE A 414 1.93 18.38 -2.77
N LEU A 415 3.03 19.13 -2.86
CA LEU A 415 3.35 19.95 -4.03
C LEU A 415 4.67 19.49 -4.68
N GLY A 416 4.75 19.62 -6.00
CA GLY A 416 5.95 19.32 -6.80
C GLY A 416 5.88 18.04 -7.63
N VAL A 417 4.91 17.17 -7.35
CA VAL A 417 4.58 15.98 -8.15
C VAL A 417 3.06 15.90 -8.33
N GLU A 418 2.62 15.19 -9.36
CA GLU A 418 1.20 14.85 -9.56
C GLU A 418 0.84 13.64 -8.68
N THR A 419 -0.38 13.61 -8.14
CA THR A 419 -0.82 12.55 -7.25
C THR A 419 -2.17 11.95 -7.65
N ASN A 420 -2.50 10.82 -7.05
CA ASN A 420 -3.81 10.19 -7.22
C ASN A 420 -4.91 10.74 -6.27
N ILE A 421 -4.65 11.83 -5.52
CA ILE A 421 -5.57 12.33 -4.47
C ILE A 421 -6.94 12.73 -5.03
N GLU A 422 -6.99 13.43 -6.17
CA GLU A 422 -8.25 13.79 -6.82
C GLU A 422 -9.07 12.57 -7.21
N PHE A 423 -8.41 11.56 -7.78
CA PHE A 423 -9.04 10.32 -8.17
C PHE A 423 -9.61 9.57 -6.95
N LEU A 424 -8.88 9.53 -5.84
CA LEU A 424 -9.36 8.94 -4.58
C LEU A 424 -10.59 9.69 -4.03
N ASN A 425 -10.60 11.03 -4.06
CA ASN A 425 -11.76 11.82 -3.64
C ASN A 425 -13.02 11.47 -4.43
N ASP A 426 -12.90 11.27 -5.74
CA ASP A 426 -14.03 10.90 -6.59
C ASP A 426 -14.55 9.48 -6.30
N ILE A 427 -13.67 8.55 -5.88
CA ILE A 427 -14.10 7.22 -5.37
C ILE A 427 -15.01 7.37 -4.14
N PHE A 428 -14.62 8.19 -3.16
CA PHE A 428 -15.43 8.44 -1.96
C PHE A 428 -16.71 9.24 -2.22
N ALA A 429 -16.81 9.91 -3.37
CA ALA A 429 -18.02 10.59 -3.81
C ALA A 429 -18.99 9.66 -4.55
N HIS A 430 -18.53 8.49 -5.02
CA HIS A 430 -19.33 7.61 -5.85
C HIS A 430 -20.37 6.82 -5.04
N GLU A 431 -21.63 6.81 -5.49
CA GLU A 431 -22.75 6.19 -4.76
C GLU A 431 -22.56 4.69 -4.52
N SER A 432 -21.98 3.96 -5.47
CA SER A 432 -21.72 2.52 -5.30
C SER A 432 -20.68 2.25 -4.20
N PHE A 433 -19.68 3.12 -4.02
CA PHE A 433 -18.73 3.01 -2.90
C PHE A 433 -19.42 3.31 -1.56
N ILE A 434 -20.18 4.40 -1.50
CA ILE A 434 -20.93 4.81 -0.30
C ILE A 434 -21.88 3.72 0.16
N ASN A 435 -22.57 3.04 -0.76
CA ASN A 435 -23.53 1.99 -0.44
C ASN A 435 -22.92 0.59 -0.27
N GLY A 436 -21.59 0.44 -0.34
CA GLY A 436 -20.95 -0.88 -0.24
C GLY A 436 -21.14 -1.78 -1.46
N LYS A 437 -21.65 -1.26 -2.59
CA LYS A 437 -22.03 -2.02 -3.79
C LYS A 437 -20.90 -2.03 -4.82
N TYR A 438 -19.74 -2.57 -4.46
CA TYR A 438 -18.57 -2.62 -5.32
C TYR A 438 -17.86 -3.99 -5.25
N ASN A 439 -17.03 -4.27 -6.24
CA ASN A 439 -16.18 -5.45 -6.32
C ASN A 439 -14.87 -5.05 -7.02
N THR A 440 -13.97 -5.99 -7.34
CA THR A 440 -12.68 -5.63 -7.98
C THR A 440 -12.81 -4.99 -9.36
N ASN A 441 -14.00 -5.00 -9.98
CA ASN A 441 -14.26 -4.34 -11.25
C ASN A 441 -14.72 -2.88 -11.09
N PHE A 442 -14.84 -2.37 -9.86
CA PHE A 442 -15.35 -1.01 -9.57
C PHE A 442 -14.65 0.09 -10.38
N ILE A 443 -13.32 0.14 -10.35
CA ILE A 443 -12.57 1.15 -11.11
C ILE A 443 -12.72 0.96 -12.63
N PRO A 444 -12.50 -0.26 -13.19
CA PRO A 444 -12.77 -0.52 -14.60
C PRO A 444 -14.18 -0.19 -15.08
N GLU A 445 -15.20 -0.33 -14.23
CA GLU A 445 -16.61 -0.11 -14.55
C GLU A 445 -17.01 1.38 -14.47
N TYR A 446 -16.73 2.02 -13.33
CA TYR A 446 -17.23 3.38 -13.05
C TYR A 446 -16.25 4.49 -13.40
N PHE A 447 -14.95 4.19 -13.52
CA PHE A 447 -13.89 5.19 -13.72
C PHE A 447 -13.19 5.04 -15.09
N LYS A 448 -13.81 4.32 -16.03
CA LYS A 448 -13.30 4.22 -17.40
C LYS A 448 -13.32 5.59 -18.09
N GLY A 449 -12.15 6.09 -18.46
CA GLY A 449 -12.04 7.43 -19.05
C GLY A 449 -12.27 8.54 -18.03
N TRP A 450 -11.96 8.29 -16.75
CA TRP A 450 -12.12 9.24 -15.66
C TRP A 450 -11.61 10.64 -16.03
N ARG A 451 -12.41 11.63 -15.62
CA ARG A 451 -12.08 13.05 -15.63
C ARG A 451 -12.48 13.58 -14.26
N SER A 452 -11.59 14.37 -13.66
CA SER A 452 -11.84 15.02 -12.38
C SER A 452 -13.19 15.73 -12.41
N ALA A 453 -14.04 15.43 -11.42
CA ALA A 453 -15.37 16.02 -11.31
C ALA A 453 -15.34 17.52 -11.01
N LYS A 454 -14.18 18.05 -10.60
CA LYS A 454 -13.99 19.50 -10.41
C LYS A 454 -14.04 20.21 -11.76
N VAL A 455 -15.08 21.04 -11.90
CA VAL A 455 -15.15 22.09 -12.93
C VAL A 455 -13.86 22.90 -12.86
N LYS A 456 -13.31 23.27 -14.03
CA LYS A 456 -12.21 24.26 -14.14
C LYS A 456 -12.65 25.57 -13.47
N GLU A 457 -12.49 25.68 -12.16
CA GLU A 457 -12.48 26.99 -11.53
C GLU A 457 -11.23 27.71 -12.03
N GLU A 458 -11.36 29.01 -12.34
CA GLU A 458 -10.20 29.83 -12.68
C GLU A 458 -9.19 29.73 -11.54
N VAL A 459 -7.93 29.43 -11.88
CA VAL A 459 -6.84 29.40 -10.89
C VAL A 459 -6.86 30.75 -10.15
N PRO A 460 -7.00 30.77 -8.81
CA PRO A 460 -7.12 32.04 -8.09
C PRO A 460 -5.95 32.96 -8.42
N LYS A 461 -6.22 34.26 -8.56
CA LYS A 461 -5.20 35.24 -9.02
C LYS A 461 -3.98 35.27 -8.10
N GLU A 462 -4.18 35.04 -6.81
CA GLU A 462 -3.14 34.96 -5.78
C GLU A 462 -2.12 33.86 -6.10
N VAL A 463 -2.57 32.76 -6.68
CA VAL A 463 -1.74 31.61 -7.09
C VAL A 463 -0.91 31.96 -8.30
N ILE A 464 -1.54 32.60 -9.29
CA ILE A 464 -0.86 33.06 -10.50
C ILE A 464 0.23 34.07 -10.11
N ILE A 465 -0.08 35.00 -9.20
CA ILE A 465 0.87 35.98 -8.66
C ILE A 465 2.00 35.29 -7.88
N ALA A 466 1.70 34.35 -6.99
CA ALA A 466 2.70 33.63 -6.21
C ALA A 466 3.65 32.83 -7.11
N ASN A 467 3.13 32.17 -8.15
CA ASN A 467 3.97 31.45 -9.11
C ASN A 467 4.87 32.39 -9.91
N ALA A 468 4.33 33.53 -10.37
CA ALA A 468 5.13 34.54 -11.07
C ALA A 468 6.26 35.10 -10.17
N LEU A 469 5.97 35.36 -8.88
CA LEU A 469 6.98 35.80 -7.92
C LEU A 469 8.03 34.71 -7.64
N TYR A 470 7.62 33.45 -7.49
CA TYR A 470 8.54 32.34 -7.32
C TYR A 470 9.51 32.22 -8.51
N ASP A 471 9.00 32.30 -9.74
CA ASP A 471 9.82 32.27 -10.95
C ASP A 471 10.80 33.45 -11.03
N MET A 472 10.38 34.65 -10.61
CA MET A 472 11.25 35.84 -10.56
C MET A 472 12.37 35.72 -9.51
N LEU A 473 12.16 34.95 -8.45
CA LEU A 473 13.09 34.79 -7.34
C LEU A 473 14.11 33.66 -7.55
N GLN A 474 13.93 32.80 -8.57
CA GLN A 474 14.93 31.77 -8.89
C GLN A 474 16.13 32.39 -9.63
N PRO A 475 17.38 32.15 -9.18
CA PRO A 475 18.58 32.67 -9.84
C PRO A 475 18.67 32.16 -11.29
N GLN A 476 18.64 33.09 -12.25
CA GLN A 476 18.53 32.82 -13.68
C GLN A 476 19.80 32.17 -14.26
N SER A 477 19.65 31.01 -14.89
CA SER A 477 20.33 30.71 -16.15
C SER A 477 19.26 30.28 -17.16
N VAL A 478 18.83 31.23 -17.98
CA VAL A 478 17.72 31.04 -18.92
C VAL A 478 18.27 31.05 -20.35
N THR A 479 18.29 29.88 -21.00
CA THR A 479 18.42 29.73 -22.46
C THR A 479 17.06 29.42 -23.07
N ALA A 480 16.86 29.77 -24.34
CA ALA A 480 15.58 29.67 -25.07
C ALA A 480 14.97 28.25 -25.12
N SER A 481 15.79 27.20 -24.95
CA SER A 481 15.33 25.81 -24.79
C SER A 481 14.51 25.59 -23.51
N ARG A 482 14.77 26.38 -22.45
CA ARG A 482 14.08 26.32 -21.16
C ARG A 482 12.69 26.96 -21.22
N LEU A 483 12.42 27.93 -22.10
CA LEU A 483 11.08 28.49 -22.30
C LEU A 483 10.07 27.45 -22.82
N LEU A 484 10.54 26.50 -23.64
CA LEU A 484 9.72 25.38 -24.10
C LEU A 484 9.47 24.34 -23.00
N SER A 485 10.46 24.07 -22.13
CA SER A 485 10.28 23.21 -20.96
C SER A 485 9.42 23.87 -19.87
N LEU A 486 9.50 25.20 -19.73
CA LEU A 486 8.72 26.01 -18.78
C LEU A 486 7.23 25.99 -19.11
N LYS A 487 6.83 25.86 -20.38
CA LYS A 487 5.42 25.64 -20.74
C LYS A 487 4.90 24.30 -20.21
N ASN A 488 5.76 23.28 -20.21
CA ASN A 488 5.44 21.96 -19.66
C ASN A 488 5.49 21.93 -18.12
N SER A 489 6.45 22.64 -17.50
CA SER A 489 6.56 22.76 -16.04
C SER A 489 5.48 23.66 -15.43
N ALA A 490 5.10 24.75 -16.08
CA ALA A 490 3.95 25.56 -15.67
C ALA A 490 2.65 24.76 -15.80
N THR A 491 2.54 23.88 -16.80
CA THR A 491 1.42 22.94 -16.90
C THR A 491 1.45 21.94 -15.74
N GLN A 492 2.61 21.43 -15.32
CA GLN A 492 2.75 20.56 -14.14
C GLN A 492 2.47 21.26 -12.81
N ILE A 493 2.95 22.49 -12.61
CA ILE A 493 2.67 23.27 -11.38
C ILE A 493 1.18 23.63 -11.33
N VAL A 494 0.60 24.11 -12.43
CA VAL A 494 -0.85 24.38 -12.54
C VAL A 494 -1.67 23.10 -12.38
N ASN A 495 -1.20 21.95 -12.88
CA ASN A 495 -1.87 20.67 -12.65
C ASN A 495 -1.77 20.20 -11.18
N SER A 496 -0.61 20.37 -10.53
CA SER A 496 -0.45 20.10 -9.10
C SER A 496 -1.25 21.07 -8.22
N TYR A 497 -1.52 22.29 -8.69
CA TYR A 497 -2.34 23.26 -7.97
C TYR A 497 -3.85 22.99 -8.09
N LYS A 498 -4.31 22.26 -9.12
CA LYS A 498 -5.70 21.78 -9.21
C LYS A 498 -6.05 20.83 -8.05
N GLU A 499 -5.04 20.09 -7.55
CA GLU A 499 -5.19 19.23 -6.38
C GLU A 499 -5.45 20.06 -5.10
N TYR A 500 -5.00 21.32 -5.04
CA TYR A 500 -5.11 22.20 -3.87
C TYR A 500 -6.49 22.86 -3.66
N VAL A 501 -7.43 22.77 -4.61
CA VAL A 501 -8.75 23.42 -4.46
C VAL A 501 -9.82 22.42 -4.02
N ALA A 502 -9.63 21.80 -2.86
CA ALA A 502 -10.70 21.12 -2.14
C ALA A 502 -10.93 21.81 -0.79
N ARG A 503 -11.68 22.92 -0.86
CA ARG A 503 -12.30 23.64 0.27
C ARG A 503 -11.33 24.17 1.34
N TRP A 504 -10.86 25.38 1.09
CA TRP A 504 -10.64 26.34 2.16
C TRP A 504 -11.93 26.50 2.97
N GLY A 505 -11.90 26.03 4.21
CA GLY A 505 -12.90 26.39 5.21
C GLY A 505 -12.68 27.83 5.65
N ARG A 506 -13.47 28.76 5.10
CA ARG A 506 -13.79 30.06 5.71
C ARG A 506 -15.20 30.49 5.32
N GLN A 507 -16.20 29.99 6.03
CA GLN A 507 -17.25 30.90 6.52
C GLN A 507 -16.65 31.58 7.75
N ASN A 508 -16.63 32.92 7.78
CA ASN A 508 -16.07 33.83 8.80
C ASN A 508 -14.80 34.59 8.41
N LEU A 509 -14.83 35.31 7.28
CA LEU A 509 -14.07 36.56 7.14
C LEU A 509 -14.92 37.61 6.41
N GLU A 510 -16.08 37.92 6.99
CA GLU A 510 -16.58 39.28 6.90
C GLU A 510 -16.10 39.99 8.17
N SER A 511 -15.40 41.12 7.99
CA SER A 511 -14.76 41.95 9.01
C SER A 511 -13.42 41.44 9.59
N THR A 512 -12.34 41.72 8.87
CA THR A 512 -11.10 42.14 9.54
C THR A 512 -10.31 43.04 8.60
N SER A 513 -10.48 44.34 8.78
CA SER A 513 -9.63 45.40 8.25
C SER A 513 -8.20 45.19 8.78
N ILE A 514 -7.27 44.83 7.91
CA ILE A 514 -5.84 44.81 8.21
C ILE A 514 -5.32 46.25 8.04
N VAL A 515 -5.09 46.92 9.17
CA VAL A 515 -4.38 48.20 9.24
C VAL A 515 -2.88 47.91 9.17
N PHE A 516 -2.22 48.33 8.10
CA PHE A 516 -0.76 48.34 8.03
C PHE A 516 -0.23 49.53 8.85
N GLY A 517 0.26 49.26 10.06
CA GLY A 517 1.02 50.22 10.86
C GLY A 517 2.49 50.20 10.48
N LEU A 518 2.89 51.06 9.53
CA LEU A 518 4.28 51.47 9.30
C LEU A 518 4.29 52.97 8.96
N ASN A 519 4.18 53.83 9.98
CA ASN A 519 4.47 55.25 9.84
C ASN A 519 5.97 55.48 10.10
N GLN A 520 6.77 55.39 9.04
CA GLN A 520 7.98 56.20 8.91
C GLN A 520 7.72 57.21 7.80
N GLN A 521 7.39 58.45 8.18
CA GLN A 521 7.41 59.59 7.27
C GLN A 521 8.87 59.99 7.02
N ILE A 522 9.34 59.77 5.79
CA ILE A 522 10.48 60.49 5.25
C ILE A 522 9.94 61.84 4.76
N ASP A 523 10.30 62.90 5.48
CA ASP A 523 9.92 64.26 5.16
C ASP A 523 10.91 64.86 4.13
N LEU A 524 10.40 65.10 2.92
CA LEU A 524 11.10 65.84 1.87
C LEU A 524 10.18 66.96 1.40
N LYS A 525 10.21 68.09 2.11
CA LYS A 525 10.22 69.48 1.56
C LYS A 525 9.85 70.49 2.65
N SER A 526 10.82 71.27 3.12
CA SER A 526 10.80 72.75 3.01
C SER A 526 11.93 73.36 3.85
N GLU A 527 13.01 73.72 3.16
CA GLU A 527 13.71 74.96 3.48
C GLU A 527 12.71 76.09 3.25
N ASP A 528 12.31 76.82 4.30
CA ASP A 528 12.56 78.27 4.36
C ASP A 528 12.00 78.90 5.65
N LYS A 529 12.80 79.83 6.19
CA LYS A 529 12.43 81.03 6.96
C LYS A 529 12.17 80.94 8.48
N LYS A 530 13.23 81.39 9.17
CA LYS A 530 13.31 82.60 10.01
C LYS A 530 12.69 82.58 11.42
N LYS A 531 13.58 82.86 12.38
CA LYS A 531 13.46 83.77 13.56
C LYS A 531 12.34 83.41 14.55
N LYS A 532 12.59 83.27 15.85
CA LYS A 532 13.41 84.11 16.73
C LYS A 532 13.58 83.40 18.07
#